data_AF-A0A7S0TMT8-F1
#
_entry.id   AF-A0A7S0TMT8-F1
#
_cell.length_a   1.000
_cell.length_b   1.000
_cell.length_c   1.000
_cell.angle_alpha   90.00
_cell.angle_beta   90.00
_cell.angle_gamma   90.00
#
_symmetry.space_group_name_H-M   'P 1'
#
loop_
_entity.id
_entity.type
_entity.pdbx_description
1 polymer ?
#
loop_
_entity_poly.entity_id
_entity_poly.type
_entity_poly.pdbx_seq_one_letter_code
_entity_poly.pdbx_strand_id
1 'polypeptide(L)'
;IFCRVDGEESEKVAIVLLNMANVLTDQGKVSEAMVMMEKALGIQRRTLGSDAEGVILSLLNLGTVYMQQGMLEEAHGRLEEALGSVRRIHPERNAREATILMNMGTTYTIQGKLEDALAM
;
A
#
# COMPACT_ATOMS: atom_id res chain seq x y z
N ILE A 1 32.02 -16.40 -4.95
CA ILE A 1 30.64 -16.03 -4.54
C ILE A 1 30.08 -15.20 -5.69
N PHE A 2 29.13 -15.75 -6.44
CA PHE A 2 28.55 -15.08 -7.61
C PHE A 2 27.79 -13.83 -7.14
N CYS A 3 28.25 -12.64 -7.54
CA CYS A 3 27.42 -11.44 -7.51
C CYS A 3 26.30 -11.62 -8.53
N ARG A 4 25.12 -11.98 -8.04
CA ARG A 4 23.90 -11.91 -8.84
C ARG A 4 23.51 -10.43 -8.90
N VAL A 5 23.79 -9.80 -10.03
CA VAL A 5 23.33 -8.43 -10.30
C VAL A 5 21.88 -8.55 -10.75
N ASP A 6 20.96 -8.65 -9.78
CA ASP A 6 19.51 -8.69 -10.03
C ASP A 6 19.02 -7.29 -10.45
N GLY A 7 19.27 -6.92 -11.70
CA GLY A 7 18.78 -5.66 -12.27
C GLY A 7 17.24 -5.55 -12.26
N GLU A 8 16.53 -6.69 -12.18
CA GLU A 8 15.07 -6.76 -12.11
C GLU A 8 14.50 -6.68 -10.67
N GLU A 9 15.33 -6.84 -9.64
CA GLU A 9 14.92 -6.85 -8.23
C GLU A 9 15.67 -5.79 -7.41
N SER A 10 15.86 -4.60 -7.99
CA SER A 10 16.41 -3.45 -7.25
C SER A 10 15.30 -2.56 -6.71
N GLU A 11 15.51 -1.97 -5.54
CA GLU A 11 14.64 -0.92 -4.99
C GLU A 11 14.35 0.21 -6.00
N LYS A 12 15.35 0.54 -6.85
CA LYS A 12 15.19 1.51 -7.93
C LYS A 12 14.10 1.12 -8.93
N VAL A 13 13.96 -0.17 -9.24
CA VAL A 13 12.90 -0.68 -10.11
C VAL A 13 11.54 -0.49 -9.46
N ALA A 14 11.42 -0.74 -8.16
CA ALA A 14 10.17 -0.49 -7.43
C ALA A 14 9.76 0.99 -7.48
N ILE A 15 10.70 1.92 -7.27
CA ILE A 15 10.43 3.37 -7.37
C ILE A 15 9.94 3.75 -8.77
N VAL A 16 10.59 3.23 -9.81
CA VAL A 16 10.17 3.49 -11.21
C VAL A 16 8.77 2.95 -11.47
N LEU A 17 8.46 1.73 -11.01
CA LEU A 17 7.13 1.12 -11.15
C LEU A 17 6.05 1.94 -10.44
N LEU A 18 6.32 2.47 -9.24
CA LEU A 18 5.38 3.33 -8.51
C LEU A 18 5.13 4.65 -9.26
N ASN A 19 6.18 5.27 -9.80
CA ASN A 19 6.03 6.48 -10.59
C ASN A 19 5.22 6.22 -11.88
N MET A 20 5.48 5.11 -12.57
CA MET A 20 4.68 4.69 -13.72
C MET A 20 3.23 4.43 -13.35
N ALA A 21 2.98 3.80 -12.21
CA ALA A 21 1.64 3.56 -11.72
C ALA A 21 0.88 4.88 -11.47
N ASN A 22 1.52 5.88 -10.86
CA ASN A 22 0.90 7.20 -10.65
C ASN A 22 0.51 7.85 -11.99
N VAL A 23 1.40 7.82 -12.97
CA VAL A 23 1.11 8.35 -14.32
C VAL A 23 -0.05 7.59 -14.98
N LEU A 24 -0.12 6.27 -14.83
CA LEU A 24 -1.22 5.45 -15.35
C LEU A 24 -2.55 5.76 -14.64
N THR A 25 -2.52 5.97 -13.31
CA THR A 25 -3.69 6.40 -12.53
C THR A 25 -4.22 7.75 -13.01
N ASP A 26 -3.33 8.74 -13.23
CA ASP A 26 -3.71 10.05 -13.76
C ASP A 26 -4.33 9.97 -15.17
N GLN A 27 -3.97 8.95 -15.95
CA GLN A 27 -4.57 8.65 -17.26
C GLN A 27 -5.86 7.83 -17.17
N GLY A 28 -6.33 7.48 -15.97
CA GLY A 28 -7.49 6.62 -15.76
C GLY A 28 -7.24 5.13 -16.04
N LYS A 29 -5.98 4.73 -16.29
CA LYS A 29 -5.59 3.34 -16.55
C LYS A 29 -5.33 2.58 -15.25
N VAL A 30 -6.34 2.56 -14.38
CA VAL A 30 -6.15 2.14 -12.99
C VAL A 30 -5.78 0.66 -12.86
N SER A 31 -6.33 -0.23 -13.69
CA SER A 31 -5.96 -1.64 -13.67
C SER A 31 -4.49 -1.88 -14.00
N GLU A 32 -3.93 -1.16 -14.97
CA GLU A 32 -2.50 -1.24 -15.31
C GLU A 32 -1.63 -0.67 -14.18
N ALA A 33 -2.06 0.45 -13.59
CA ALA A 33 -1.38 1.06 -12.44
C ALA A 33 -1.27 0.10 -11.26
N MET A 34 -2.36 -0.61 -10.94
CA MET A 34 -2.40 -1.58 -9.85
C MET A 34 -1.41 -2.72 -10.05
N VAL A 35 -1.33 -3.29 -11.26
CA VAL A 35 -0.34 -4.35 -11.57
C VAL A 35 1.09 -3.86 -11.32
N MET A 36 1.39 -2.60 -11.67
CA MET A 36 2.71 -2.02 -11.44
C MET A 36 3.00 -1.79 -9.94
N MET A 37 2.01 -1.30 -9.18
CA MET A 37 2.13 -1.13 -7.73
C MET A 37 2.32 -2.46 -6.99
N GLU A 38 1.62 -3.53 -7.40
CA GLU A 38 1.80 -4.87 -6.84
C GLU A 38 3.19 -5.43 -7.10
N LYS A 39 3.69 -5.24 -8.33
CA LYS A 39 5.04 -5.65 -8.68
C LYS A 39 6.08 -4.87 -7.86
N ALA A 40 5.89 -3.56 -7.68
CA ALA A 40 6.75 -2.72 -6.85
C ALA A 40 6.75 -3.19 -5.39
N LEU A 41 5.57 -3.45 -4.82
CA LEU A 41 5.40 -3.97 -3.47
C LEU A 41 6.13 -5.31 -3.27
N GLY A 42 6.00 -6.22 -4.24
CA GLY A 42 6.71 -7.50 -4.23
C GLY A 42 8.23 -7.34 -4.20
N ILE A 43 8.78 -6.43 -5.01
CA ILE A 43 10.22 -6.11 -5.01
C ILE A 43 10.63 -5.54 -3.66
N GLN A 44 9.92 -4.52 -3.16
CA GLN A 44 10.24 -3.87 -1.88
C GLN A 44 10.23 -4.86 -0.70
N ARG A 45 9.26 -5.78 -0.64
CA ARG A 45 9.22 -6.82 0.40
C ARG A 45 10.47 -7.71 0.36
N ARG A 46 10.92 -8.10 -0.84
CA ARG A 46 12.11 -8.94 -1.00
C ARG A 46 13.41 -8.20 -0.68
N THR A 47 13.50 -6.92 -1.05
CA THR A 47 14.75 -6.15 -0.93
C THR A 47 14.90 -5.45 0.42
N LEU A 48 13.81 -4.94 0.99
CA LEU A 48 13.82 -4.10 2.20
C LEU A 48 13.21 -4.81 3.42
N GLY A 49 12.43 -5.88 3.20
CA GLY A 49 11.63 -6.53 4.23
C GLY A 49 10.23 -5.92 4.36
N SER A 50 9.29 -6.69 4.92
CA SER A 50 7.86 -6.31 4.99
C SER A 50 7.56 -5.12 5.88
N ASP A 51 8.43 -4.83 6.85
CA ASP A 51 8.29 -3.71 7.78
C ASP A 51 9.09 -2.48 7.32
N ALA A 52 9.54 -2.44 6.07
CA ALA A 52 10.19 -1.25 5.56
C ALA A 52 9.18 -0.12 5.32
N GLU A 53 9.61 1.11 5.58
CA GLU A 53 8.81 2.32 5.35
C GLU A 53 8.27 2.41 3.91
N GLY A 54 9.07 2.00 2.92
CA GLY A 54 8.67 1.94 1.52
C GLY A 54 7.56 0.93 1.23
N VAL A 55 7.53 -0.21 1.94
CA VAL A 55 6.46 -1.21 1.84
C VAL A 55 5.15 -0.66 2.40
N ILE A 56 5.21 0.02 3.55
CA ILE A 56 4.04 0.65 4.18
C ILE A 56 3.42 1.70 3.26
N LEU A 57 4.24 2.55 2.64
CA LEU A 57 3.77 3.57 1.70
C LEU A 57 3.09 2.95 0.47
N SER A 58 3.66 1.87 -0.07
CA SER A 58 3.06 1.15 -1.20
C SER A 58 1.71 0.51 -0.83
N LEU A 59 1.61 -0.10 0.35
CA LEU A 59 0.35 -0.66 0.87
C LEU A 59 -0.73 0.41 1.04
N LEU A 60 -0.37 1.57 1.60
CA LEU A 60 -1.25 2.72 1.75
C LEU A 60 -1.77 3.21 0.39
N ASN A 61 -0.88 3.38 -0.59
CA ASN A 61 -1.27 3.83 -1.93
C ASN A 61 -2.19 2.82 -2.63
N LEU A 62 -1.88 1.52 -2.55
CA LEU A 62 -2.73 0.46 -3.06
C LEU A 62 -4.11 0.48 -2.40
N GLY A 63 -4.16 0.64 -1.08
CA GLY A 63 -5.41 0.81 -0.32
C GLY A 63 -6.25 1.94 -0.88
N THR A 64 -5.68 3.14 -1.04
CA THR A 64 -6.38 4.30 -1.60
C THR A 64 -6.87 4.07 -3.03
N VAL A 65 -6.06 3.44 -3.89
CA VAL A 65 -6.46 3.14 -5.28
C VAL A 65 -7.61 2.14 -5.31
N TYR A 66 -7.57 1.08 -4.49
CA TYR A 66 -8.68 0.14 -4.36
C TYR A 66 -9.97 0.81 -3.90
N MET A 67 -9.87 1.76 -2.94
CA MET A 67 -11.03 2.55 -2.50
C MET A 67 -11.66 3.34 -3.64
N GLN A 68 -10.84 4.03 -4.44
CA GLN A 68 -11.31 4.81 -5.58
C GLN A 68 -12.01 3.95 -6.65
N GLN A 69 -11.67 2.65 -6.73
CA GLN A 69 -12.30 1.69 -7.62
C GLN A 69 -13.51 0.97 -7.00
N GLY A 70 -13.88 1.28 -5.75
CA GLY A 70 -14.96 0.58 -5.04
C GLY A 70 -14.61 -0.84 -4.59
N MET A 71 -13.34 -1.24 -4.69
CA MET A 71 -12.81 -2.54 -4.27
C MET A 71 -12.47 -2.49 -2.77
N LEU A 72 -13.50 -2.33 -1.94
CA LEU A 72 -13.35 -1.92 -0.55
C LEU A 72 -12.75 -3.03 0.34
N GLU A 73 -12.99 -4.30 0.02
CA GLU A 73 -12.41 -5.42 0.76
C GLU A 73 -10.90 -5.56 0.50
N GLU A 74 -10.48 -5.39 -0.76
CA GLU A 74 -9.05 -5.36 -1.12
C GLU A 74 -8.35 -4.15 -0.50
N ALA A 75 -9.00 -2.99 -0.51
CA ALA A 75 -8.50 -1.80 0.16
C ALA A 75 -8.25 -2.06 1.65
N HIS A 76 -9.25 -2.67 2.31
CA HIS A 76 -9.17 -3.01 3.73
C HIS A 76 -7.98 -3.91 4.03
N GLY A 77 -7.81 -5.01 3.28
CA GLY A 77 -6.69 -5.93 3.48
C GLY A 77 -5.31 -5.25 3.34
N ARG A 78 -5.14 -4.27 2.45
CA ARG A 78 -3.88 -3.51 2.34
C ARG A 78 -3.66 -2.57 3.50
N LEU A 79 -4.71 -1.91 3.97
CA LEU A 79 -4.65 -1.00 5.10
C LEU A 79 -4.37 -1.75 6.40
N GLU A 80 -4.97 -2.92 6.62
CA GLU A 80 -4.67 -3.78 7.78
C GLU A 80 -3.21 -4.24 7.79
N GLU A 81 -2.68 -4.63 6.64
CA GLU A 81 -1.27 -5.03 6.53
C GLU A 81 -0.33 -3.86 6.84
N ALA A 82 -0.64 -2.66 6.32
CA ALA A 82 0.10 -1.44 6.62
C ALA A 82 0.05 -1.11 8.12
N LEU A 83 -1.13 -1.24 8.74
CA LEU A 83 -1.33 -0.98 10.17
C LEU A 83 -0.51 -1.93 11.04
N GLY A 84 -0.53 -3.22 10.71
CA GLY A 84 0.28 -4.23 11.41
C GLY A 84 1.77 -3.92 11.33
N SER A 85 2.26 -3.48 10.16
CA SER A 85 3.67 -3.13 9.95
C SER A 85 4.05 -1.86 10.70
N VAL A 86 3.22 -0.81 10.64
CA VAL A 86 3.43 0.44 11.41
C VAL A 86 3.50 0.16 12.91
N ARG A 87 2.58 -0.65 13.45
CA ARG A 87 2.56 -0.99 14.89
C ARG A 87 3.79 -1.78 15.34
N ARG A 88 4.43 -2.55 14.44
CA ARG A 88 5.68 -3.26 14.73
C ARG A 88 6.88 -2.32 14.82
N ILE A 89 6.97 -1.34 13.92
CA ILE A 89 8.12 -0.42 13.83
C ILE A 89 7.99 0.72 14.84
N HIS A 90 6.77 1.21 15.02
CA HIS A 90 6.41 2.31 15.89
C HIS A 90 5.33 1.83 16.86
N PRO A 91 5.73 1.28 18.02
CA PRO A 91 4.77 0.80 19.02
C PRO A 91 3.94 1.92 19.65
N GLU A 92 4.33 3.17 19.41
CA GLU A 92 3.63 4.36 19.88
C GLU A 92 2.78 4.97 18.75
N ARG A 93 1.62 5.54 19.12
CA ARG A 93 0.71 6.19 18.16
C ARG A 93 1.46 7.25 17.38
N ASN A 94 1.42 7.13 16.05
CA ASN A 94 2.10 8.03 15.13
C ASN A 94 1.14 8.53 14.03
N ALA A 95 1.56 9.57 13.31
CA ALA A 95 0.75 10.19 12.26
C ALA A 95 0.36 9.21 11.13
N ARG A 96 1.16 8.17 10.91
CA ARG A 96 0.88 7.17 9.87
C ARG A 96 -0.21 6.20 10.28
N GLU A 97 -0.20 5.74 11.52
CA GLU A 97 -1.31 4.96 12.07
C GLU A 97 -2.63 5.75 11.95
N ALA A 98 -2.63 7.03 12.32
CA ALA A 98 -3.81 7.90 12.14
C ALA A 98 -4.28 7.97 10.68
N THR A 99 -3.36 8.05 9.72
CA THR A 99 -3.70 8.07 8.29
C THR A 99 -4.33 6.75 7.84
N ILE A 100 -3.77 5.61 8.28
CA ILE A 100 -4.29 4.28 7.95
C ILE A 100 -5.70 4.10 8.53
N LEU A 101 -5.90 4.42 9.81
CA LEU A 101 -7.18 4.30 10.49
C LEU A 101 -8.25 5.20 9.85
N MET A 102 -7.89 6.43 9.46
CA MET A 102 -8.80 7.32 8.74
C MET A 102 -9.25 6.74 7.39
N ASN A 103 -8.32 6.14 6.63
CA ASN A 103 -8.67 5.47 5.38
C ASN A 103 -9.57 4.25 5.63
N MET A 104 -9.30 3.45 6.67
CA MET A 104 -10.15 2.31 7.05
C MET A 104 -11.55 2.76 7.47
N GLY A 105 -11.68 3.80 8.30
CA GLY A 105 -12.98 4.36 8.67
C GLY A 105 -13.77 4.88 7.45
N THR A 106 -13.07 5.47 6.49
CA THR A 106 -13.65 5.88 5.21
C THR A 106 -14.15 4.66 4.41
N THR A 107 -13.38 3.56 4.34
CA THR A 107 -13.86 2.33 3.67
C THR A 107 -15.14 1.80 4.29
N TYR A 108 -15.20 1.71 5.61
CA TYR A 108 -16.37 1.23 6.32
C TYR A 108 -17.59 2.15 6.14
N THR A 109 -17.37 3.46 6.12
CA THR A 109 -18.43 4.44 5.84
C THR A 109 -19.01 4.23 4.45
N ILE A 110 -18.17 4.02 3.43
CA ILE A 110 -18.62 3.74 2.05
C ILE A 110 -19.39 2.41 1.98
N GLN A 111 -18.98 1.40 2.75
CA GLN A 111 -19.68 0.11 2.83
C GLN A 111 -21.00 0.15 3.64
N GLY A 112 -21.32 1.28 4.30
CA GLY A 112 -22.46 1.37 5.21
C GLY A 112 -22.25 0.64 6.55
N LYS A 113 -21.03 0.19 6.84
CA LYS A 113 -20.64 -0.47 8.10
C LYS A 113 -20.26 0.59 9.15
N LEU A 114 -21.25 1.35 9.61
CA LEU A 114 -21.03 2.52 10.48
C LEU A 114 -20.46 2.14 11.86
N GLU A 115 -20.82 0.98 12.40
CA GLU A 115 -20.31 0.50 13.69
C GLU A 115 -18.80 0.22 13.61
N ASP A 116 -18.35 -0.41 12.52
CA ASP A 116 -16.93 -0.66 12.27
C ASP A 116 -16.15 0.64 12.03
N ALA A 117 -16.76 1.62 11.34
CA ALA A 117 -16.16 2.93 11.12
C ALA A 117 -15.94 3.72 12.43
N LEU A 118 -16.85 3.61 13.40
CA LEU A 118 -16.74 4.24 14.72
C LEU A 118 -15.70 3.57 15.62
N ALA A 119 -15.34 2.32 15.33
CA ALA A 119 -14.39 1.54 16.10
C ALA A 119 -12.92 1.74 15.67
N MET A 120 -12.67 2.45 14.56
CA MET A 120 -11.33 2.81 14.08
C MET A 120 -10.69 3.92 14.92
#